data_AF-A0A6F9BZ52-F1
#
_entry.id   AF-A0A6F9BZ52-F1
#
_cell.length_a   1.000
_cell.length_b   1.000
_cell.length_c   1.000
_cell.angle_alpha   90.00
_cell.angle_beta   90.00
_cell.angle_gamma   90.00
#
_symmetry.space_group_name_H-M   'P 1'
#
loop_
_entity.id
_entity.type
_entity.pdbx_description
1 polymer ?
#
loop_
_entity_poly.entity_id
_entity_poly.type
_entity_poly.pdbx_seq_one_letter_code
_entity_poly.pdbx_strand_id
1 'polypeptide(L)'
;MARKKVPAVPESLLKRRKAFATMKAMRIKKMLAEKKTRKVTRKLIYKRAEKYHKEYREMYRREIRMGRTARKVGNFYVRKVLQLLRLRQIFNGVFVKLNKASVNMLRIAEPYIAWGIICVEDLIHEIYTVGKNFKPANNFLWPFKLSTPRGGMNKKTTHF
;
A
#
# COMPACT_ATOMS: atom_id res chain seq x y z
N MET A 1 22.81 67.80 -7.70
CA MET A 1 21.42 67.32 -7.61
C MET A 1 21.13 66.88 -6.18
N ALA A 2 20.19 67.53 -5.49
CA ALA A 2 19.85 67.19 -4.10
C ALA A 2 19.23 65.78 -4.02
N ARG A 3 19.74 64.92 -3.14
CA ARG A 3 19.14 63.59 -2.87
C ARG A 3 17.73 63.80 -2.30
N LYS A 4 16.69 63.34 -3.02
CA LYS A 4 15.32 63.27 -2.49
C LYS A 4 15.32 62.43 -1.21
N LYS A 5 14.95 63.02 -0.07
CA LYS A 5 14.66 62.28 1.17
C LYS A 5 13.43 61.41 0.92
N VAL A 6 13.61 60.10 0.88
CA VAL A 6 12.51 59.13 0.84
C VAL A 6 11.76 59.15 2.18
N PRO A 7 10.43 58.95 2.18
CA PRO A 7 9.64 58.93 3.40
C PRO A 7 10.14 57.81 4.32
N ALA A 8 10.26 58.12 5.62
CA ALA A 8 10.68 57.14 6.62
C ALA A 8 9.63 56.03 6.72
N VAL A 9 10.03 54.79 6.43
CA VAL A 9 9.15 53.63 6.53
C VAL A 9 8.94 53.29 8.00
N PRO A 10 7.70 53.08 8.47
CA PRO A 10 7.44 52.67 9.85
C PRO A 10 8.17 51.38 10.23
N GLU A 11 8.78 51.34 11.42
CA GLU A 11 9.57 50.19 11.89
C GLU A 11 8.76 48.89 11.95
N SER A 12 7.46 48.98 12.29
CA SER A 12 6.53 47.85 12.32
C SER A 12 6.43 47.16 10.95
N LEU A 13 6.43 47.95 9.87
CA LEU A 13 6.36 47.47 8.50
C LEU A 13 7.68 46.82 8.06
N LEU A 14 8.82 47.38 8.48
CA LEU A 14 10.14 46.77 8.26
C LEU A 14 10.28 45.42 8.97
N LYS A 15 9.80 45.32 10.22
CA LYS A 15 9.80 44.07 11.00
C LYS A 15 8.93 43.00 10.35
N ARG A 16 7.73 43.36 9.86
CA ARG A 16 6.83 42.46 9.13
C ARG A 16 7.43 41.98 7.80
N ARG A 17 8.09 42.86 7.05
CA ARG A 17 8.77 42.50 5.78
C ARG A 17 9.91 41.50 6.02
N LYS A 18 10.74 41.72 7.04
CA LYS A 18 11.82 40.79 7.42
C LYS A 18 11.27 39.42 7.82
N ALA A 19 10.23 39.37 8.66
CA ALA A 19 9.58 38.12 9.06
C ALA A 19 8.95 37.38 7.87
N PHE A 20 8.31 38.08 6.93
CA PHE A 20 7.75 37.45 5.74
C PHE A 20 8.84 36.90 4.81
N ALA A 21 9.94 37.63 4.64
CA ALA A 21 11.08 37.17 3.84
C ALA A 21 11.72 35.90 4.42
N THR A 22 11.90 35.83 5.75
CA THR A 22 12.43 34.62 6.41
C THR A 22 11.45 33.46 6.31
N MET A 23 10.16 33.67 6.54
CA MET A 23 9.13 32.63 6.36
C MET A 23 9.08 32.11 4.92
N LYS A 24 9.18 33.00 3.93
CA LYS A 24 9.21 32.63 2.51
C LYS A 24 10.45 31.81 2.17
N ALA A 25 11.63 32.23 2.65
CA ALA A 25 12.88 31.50 2.46
C ALA A 25 12.83 30.12 3.12
N MET A 26 12.32 30.02 4.35
CA MET A 26 12.12 28.75 5.05
C MET A 26 11.16 27.83 4.29
N ARG A 27 10.04 28.35 3.79
CA ARG A 27 9.07 27.58 2.99
C ARG A 27 9.70 27.05 1.71
N ILE A 28 10.47 27.88 0.99
CA ILE A 28 11.17 27.45 -0.24
C ILE A 28 12.19 26.35 0.10
N LYS A 29 13.00 26.54 1.14
CA LYS A 29 13.98 25.54 1.59
C LYS A 29 13.31 24.21 1.95
N LYS A 30 12.19 24.25 2.67
CA LYS A 30 11.38 23.07 3.02
C LYS A 30 10.80 22.38 1.77
N MET A 31 10.20 23.13 0.86
CA MET A 31 9.67 22.59 -0.41
C MET A 31 10.75 21.90 -1.24
N LEU A 32 11.96 22.48 -1.32
CA LEU A 32 13.09 21.87 -2.03
C LEU A 32 13.55 20.57 -1.36
N ALA A 33 13.63 20.54 -0.03
CA ALA A 33 13.97 19.34 0.72
C ALA A 33 12.91 18.23 0.50
N GLU A 34 11.62 18.55 0.61
CA GLU A 34 10.53 17.62 0.33
C GLU A 34 10.51 17.12 -1.12
N LYS A 35 10.86 17.97 -2.10
CA LYS A 35 10.94 17.56 -3.50
C LYS A 35 12.04 16.50 -3.71
N LYS A 36 13.17 16.62 -3.01
CA LYS A 36 14.24 15.62 -3.05
C LYS A 36 13.77 14.29 -2.44
N THR A 37 13.15 14.32 -1.26
CA THR A 37 12.64 13.09 -0.62
C THR A 37 11.55 12.42 -1.46
N ARG A 38 10.61 13.19 -2.04
CA ARG A 38 9.56 12.68 -2.95
C ARG A 38 10.12 11.95 -4.18
N LYS A 39 11.24 12.41 -4.74
CA LYS A 39 11.89 11.71 -5.87
C LYS A 39 12.42 10.33 -5.43
N VAL A 40 13.06 10.28 -4.27
CA VAL A 40 13.60 9.03 -3.70
C VAL A 40 12.47 8.05 -3.39
N THR A 41 11.40 8.50 -2.72
CA THR A 41 10.26 7.65 -2.40
C THR A 41 9.54 7.15 -3.64
N ARG A 42 9.37 7.98 -4.68
CA ARG A 42 8.75 7.57 -5.94
C ARG A 42 9.56 6.48 -6.66
N LYS A 43 10.90 6.57 -6.65
CA LYS A 43 11.76 5.53 -7.21
C LYS A 43 11.59 4.19 -6.46
N LEU A 44 11.47 4.26 -5.13
CA LEU A 44 11.20 3.09 -4.30
C LEU A 44 9.83 2.47 -4.61
N ILE A 45 8.77 3.27 -4.66
CA ILE A 45 7.40 2.81 -4.97
C ILE A 45 7.35 2.08 -6.30
N TYR A 46 7.98 2.64 -7.34
CA TYR A 46 8.03 2.01 -8.65
C TYR A 46 8.69 0.62 -8.62
N LYS A 47 9.81 0.50 -7.89
CA LYS A 47 10.52 -0.79 -7.75
C LYS A 47 9.74 -1.81 -6.92
N ARG A 48 8.97 -1.38 -5.92
CA ARG A 48 8.05 -2.27 -5.19
C ARG A 48 6.94 -2.79 -6.09
N ALA A 49 6.31 -1.92 -6.86
CA ALA A 49 5.25 -2.30 -7.80
C ALA A 49 5.73 -3.35 -8.82
N GLU A 50 6.93 -3.16 -9.39
CA GLU A 50 7.58 -4.12 -10.30
C GLU A 50 7.74 -5.51 -9.64
N LYS A 51 8.18 -5.53 -8.38
CA LYS A 51 8.32 -6.76 -7.60
C LYS A 51 6.97 -7.47 -7.39
N TYR A 52 5.93 -6.76 -6.95
CA TYR A 52 4.61 -7.36 -6.72
C TYR A 52 3.98 -7.92 -7.99
N HIS A 53 4.14 -7.23 -9.12
CA HIS A 53 3.68 -7.74 -10.40
C HIS A 53 4.34 -9.09 -10.75
N LYS A 54 5.67 -9.17 -10.58
CA LYS A 54 6.42 -10.42 -10.79
C LYS A 54 5.93 -11.53 -9.85
N GLU A 55 5.75 -11.21 -8.57
CA GLU A 55 5.28 -12.16 -7.55
C GLU A 55 3.89 -12.73 -7.89
N TYR A 56 2.92 -11.90 -8.28
CA TYR A 56 1.58 -12.37 -8.68
C TYR A 56 1.62 -13.26 -9.92
N ARG A 57 2.45 -12.90 -10.90
CA ARG A 57 2.65 -13.71 -12.11
C ARG A 57 3.26 -15.08 -11.77
N GLU A 58 4.23 -15.12 -10.87
CA GLU A 58 4.87 -16.35 -10.40
C GLU A 58 3.90 -17.21 -9.58
N MET A 59 3.11 -16.61 -8.68
CA MET A 59 2.08 -17.32 -7.92
C MET A 59 1.06 -18.00 -8.83
N TYR A 60 0.56 -17.29 -9.84
CA TYR A 60 -0.38 -17.85 -10.83
C TYR A 60 0.25 -19.00 -11.63
N ARG A 61 1.49 -18.81 -12.13
CA ARG A 61 2.22 -19.85 -12.84
C ARG A 61 2.52 -21.07 -11.98
N ARG A 62 2.83 -20.88 -10.70
CA ARG A 62 3.08 -21.95 -9.73
C ARG A 62 1.82 -22.80 -9.55
N GLU A 63 0.67 -22.17 -9.40
CA GLU A 63 -0.62 -22.86 -9.25
C GLU A 63 -0.92 -23.76 -10.48
N ILE A 64 -0.74 -23.22 -11.69
CA ILE A 64 -0.88 -23.99 -12.94
C ILE A 64 0.12 -25.15 -12.99
N ARG A 65 1.39 -24.89 -12.67
CA ARG A 65 2.46 -25.90 -12.69
C ARG A 65 2.14 -27.06 -11.76
N MET A 66 1.72 -26.77 -10.53
CA MET A 66 1.35 -27.79 -9.55
C MET A 66 0.15 -28.61 -10.03
N GLY A 67 -0.86 -27.96 -10.61
CA GLY A 67 -2.00 -28.64 -11.22
C GLY A 67 -1.62 -29.59 -12.35
N ARG A 68 -0.70 -29.18 -13.24
CA ARG A 68 -0.18 -30.02 -14.33
C ARG A 68 0.65 -31.19 -13.81
N THR A 69 1.50 -30.93 -12.82
CA THR A 69 2.39 -31.95 -12.24
C THR A 69 1.57 -33.04 -11.54
N ALA A 70 0.54 -32.66 -10.78
CA ALA A 70 -0.35 -33.63 -10.13
C ALA A 70 -1.10 -34.48 -11.18
N ARG A 71 -1.70 -33.85 -12.21
CA ARG A 71 -2.38 -34.58 -13.29
C ARG A 71 -1.45 -35.54 -14.03
N LYS A 72 -0.19 -35.16 -14.26
CA LYS A 72 0.81 -36.03 -14.90
C LYS A 72 1.06 -37.31 -14.11
N VAL A 73 0.99 -37.25 -12.78
CA VAL A 73 1.16 -38.40 -11.87
C VAL A 73 -0.17 -39.12 -11.60
N GLY A 74 -1.28 -38.68 -12.22
CA GLY A 74 -2.62 -39.23 -11.97
C GLY A 74 -3.24 -38.77 -10.64
N ASN A 75 -2.64 -37.80 -9.96
CA ASN A 75 -3.11 -37.25 -8.70
C ASN A 75 -3.86 -35.92 -8.89
N PHE A 76 -4.71 -35.56 -7.93
CA PHE A 76 -5.39 -34.26 -7.91
C PHE A 76 -4.61 -33.24 -7.09
N TYR A 77 -4.34 -32.07 -7.67
CA TYR A 77 -3.80 -30.95 -6.91
C TYR A 77 -4.94 -30.21 -6.20
N VAL A 78 -5.10 -30.46 -4.91
CA VAL A 78 -5.92 -29.65 -4.01
C VAL A 78 -4.99 -28.63 -3.34
N ARG A 79 -5.32 -27.33 -3.38
CA ARG A 79 -4.56 -26.29 -2.66
C ARG A 79 -4.35 -26.76 -1.21
N LYS A 80 -3.11 -27.08 -0.83
CA LYS A 80 -2.76 -27.58 0.52
C LYS A 80 -3.31 -26.68 1.65
N VAL A 81 -3.45 -25.39 1.35
CA VAL A 81 -4.09 -24.37 2.20
C VAL A 81 -5.55 -24.73 2.55
N LEU A 82 -6.35 -25.26 1.62
CA LEU A 82 -7.75 -25.66 1.89
C LEU A 82 -7.84 -26.86 2.85
N GLN A 83 -6.91 -27.83 2.73
CA GLN A 83 -6.80 -28.94 3.68
C GLN A 83 -6.37 -28.47 5.07
N LEU A 84 -5.37 -27.58 5.16
CA LEU A 84 -4.88 -27.02 6.43
C LEU A 84 -5.93 -26.14 7.13
N LEU A 85 -6.78 -25.45 6.38
CA LEU A 85 -7.88 -24.62 6.89
C LEU A 85 -9.18 -25.41 7.14
N ARG A 86 -9.17 -26.74 6.99
CA ARG A 86 -10.34 -27.64 7.12
C ARG A 86 -11.51 -27.33 6.17
N LEU A 87 -11.24 -26.71 5.02
CA LEU A 87 -12.26 -26.35 4.02
C LEU A 87 -12.43 -27.51 3.01
N ARG A 88 -13.29 -28.48 3.37
CA ARG A 88 -13.53 -29.72 2.59
C ARG A 88 -14.78 -29.69 1.69
N GLN A 89 -15.61 -28.65 1.76
CA GLN A 89 -16.86 -28.48 1.00
C GLN A 89 -16.96 -27.05 0.42
N ILE A 90 -17.80 -26.91 -0.61
CA ILE A 90 -18.14 -25.62 -1.24
C ILE A 90 -18.90 -24.75 -0.22
N PHE A 91 -18.59 -23.45 -0.14
CA PHE A 91 -19.14 -22.44 0.80
C PHE A 91 -18.64 -22.44 2.26
N ASN A 92 -17.56 -23.17 2.59
CA ASN A 92 -16.91 -23.01 3.90
C ASN A 92 -15.89 -21.86 3.89
N GLY A 93 -15.86 -21.02 4.93
CA GLY A 93 -14.91 -19.92 5.10
C GLY A 93 -14.36 -19.82 6.52
N VAL A 94 -13.03 -19.69 6.67
CA VAL A 94 -12.34 -19.52 7.96
C VAL A 94 -11.21 -18.49 7.80
N PHE A 95 -11.17 -17.47 8.66
CA PHE A 95 -10.04 -16.55 8.78
C PHE A 95 -9.04 -17.09 9.82
N VAL A 96 -7.76 -17.20 9.46
CA VAL A 96 -6.71 -17.69 10.38
C VAL A 96 -5.70 -16.60 10.70
N LYS A 97 -5.39 -16.49 11.99
CA LYS A 97 -4.52 -15.48 12.61
C LYS A 97 -3.07 -15.97 12.67
N LEU A 98 -2.11 -15.08 12.38
CA LEU A 98 -0.68 -15.33 12.54
C LEU A 98 -0.25 -15.40 14.02
N ASN A 99 0.74 -16.27 14.32
CA ASN A 99 1.25 -16.54 15.68
C ASN A 99 2.46 -15.66 16.08
N LYS A 100 2.85 -15.74 17.35
CA LYS A 100 3.93 -14.94 17.96
C LYS A 100 5.34 -15.29 17.45
N ALA A 101 5.58 -16.54 17.03
CA ALA A 101 6.86 -16.97 16.47
C ALA A 101 7.15 -16.32 15.10
N SER A 102 6.12 -16.15 14.28
CA SER A 102 6.20 -15.48 12.97
C SER A 102 6.59 -14.01 13.11
N VAL A 103 6.09 -13.33 14.14
CA VAL A 103 6.37 -11.92 14.42
C VAL A 103 7.82 -11.70 14.89
N ASN A 104 8.38 -12.64 15.66
CA ASN A 104 9.76 -12.54 16.16
C ASN A 104 10.80 -12.75 15.05
N MET A 105 10.58 -13.66 14.10
CA MET A 105 11.46 -13.80 12.92
C MET A 105 11.48 -12.53 12.05
N LEU A 106 10.39 -11.77 12.06
CA LEU A 106 10.26 -10.56 11.25
C LEU A 106 10.84 -9.30 11.90
N ARG A 107 11.17 -9.36 13.21
CA ARG A 107 12.00 -8.35 13.90
C ARG A 107 13.49 -8.50 13.61
N ILE A 108 13.97 -9.71 13.36
CA ILE A 108 15.39 -9.95 13.04
C ILE A 108 15.76 -9.40 11.66
N ALA A 109 14.81 -9.39 10.72
CA ALA A 109 14.98 -8.84 9.37
C ALA A 109 14.61 -7.34 9.25
N GLU A 110 14.32 -6.67 10.37
CA GLU A 110 13.91 -5.26 10.47
C GLU A 110 14.85 -4.24 9.77
N PRO A 111 16.19 -4.39 9.79
CA PRO A 111 17.07 -3.48 9.03
C PRO A 111 17.15 -3.79 7.52
N TYR A 112 16.68 -4.96 7.08
CA TYR A 112 16.72 -5.41 5.67
C TYR A 112 15.35 -5.39 4.98
N ILE A 113 14.27 -5.11 5.73
CA ILE A 113 12.89 -5.07 5.25
C ILE A 113 12.30 -3.68 5.53
N ALA A 114 11.97 -2.94 4.48
CA ALA A 114 11.31 -1.65 4.59
C ALA A 114 9.81 -1.82 4.92
N TRP A 115 9.47 -1.80 6.20
CA TRP A 115 8.11 -1.93 6.71
C TRP A 115 7.28 -0.65 6.51
N GLY A 116 5.98 -0.84 6.23
CA GLY A 116 5.00 0.24 6.05
C GLY A 116 4.39 0.26 4.65
N ILE A 117 3.08 0.47 4.60
CA ILE A 117 2.32 0.75 3.38
C ILE A 117 2.63 2.18 2.98
N ILE A 118 3.44 2.38 1.94
CA ILE A 118 3.82 3.74 1.47
C ILE A 118 3.08 4.14 0.19
N CYS A 119 2.47 3.18 -0.51
CA CYS A 119 1.73 3.41 -1.74
C CYS A 119 0.47 2.53 -1.83
N VAL A 120 -0.32 2.78 -2.87
CA VAL A 120 -1.56 2.05 -3.14
C VAL A 120 -1.27 0.59 -3.47
N GLU A 121 -0.21 0.30 -4.23
CA GLU A 121 0.20 -1.07 -4.56
C GLU A 121 0.57 -1.88 -3.32
N ASP A 122 1.25 -1.28 -2.33
CA ASP A 122 1.54 -1.92 -1.06
C ASP A 122 0.24 -2.25 -0.31
N LEU A 123 -0.75 -1.36 -0.35
CA LEU A 123 -2.05 -1.57 0.30
C LEU A 123 -2.81 -2.73 -0.36
N ILE A 124 -2.87 -2.74 -1.69
CA ILE A 124 -3.49 -3.82 -2.47
C ILE A 124 -2.78 -5.15 -2.16
N HIS A 125 -1.45 -5.14 -2.12
CA HIS A 125 -0.66 -6.32 -1.80
C HIS A 125 -0.94 -6.84 -0.40
N GLU A 126 -0.91 -5.97 0.61
CA GLU A 126 -1.20 -6.34 2.00
C GLU A 126 -2.61 -6.94 2.18
N ILE A 127 -3.60 -6.41 1.44
CA ILE A 127 -4.97 -6.94 1.44
C ILE A 127 -5.04 -8.28 0.70
N TYR A 128 -4.43 -8.38 -0.49
CA TYR A 128 -4.48 -9.57 -1.33
C TYR A 128 -3.78 -10.78 -0.68
N THR A 129 -2.60 -10.57 -0.09
CA THR A 129 -1.84 -11.65 0.56
C THR A 129 -2.24 -11.88 2.02
N VAL A 130 -3.14 -11.05 2.57
CA VAL A 130 -3.53 -11.04 3.99
C VAL A 130 -2.29 -10.94 4.88
N GLY A 131 -1.55 -9.84 4.73
CA GLY A 131 -0.30 -9.60 5.44
C GLY A 131 -0.49 -9.28 6.93
N LYS A 132 0.61 -8.99 7.62
CA LYS A 132 0.62 -8.73 9.08
C LYS A 132 -0.15 -7.49 9.50
N ASN A 133 -0.23 -6.50 8.62
CA ASN A 133 -0.94 -5.25 8.77
C ASN A 133 -2.30 -5.25 8.07
N PHE A 134 -2.87 -6.42 7.76
CA PHE A 134 -4.17 -6.53 7.11
C PHE A 134 -5.28 -5.77 7.84
N LYS A 135 -5.39 -5.93 9.17
CA LYS A 135 -6.42 -5.26 9.97
C LYS A 135 -6.35 -3.73 9.87
N PRO A 136 -5.19 -3.07 10.14
CA PRO A 136 -5.09 -1.63 9.96
C PRO A 136 -5.24 -1.18 8.50
N ALA A 137 -4.73 -1.96 7.53
CA ALA A 137 -4.89 -1.68 6.09
C ALA A 137 -6.36 -1.67 5.64
N ASN A 138 -7.13 -2.67 6.07
CA ASN A 138 -8.55 -2.79 5.76
C ASN A 138 -9.39 -1.72 6.47
N ASN A 139 -9.07 -1.42 7.74
CA ASN A 139 -9.78 -0.38 8.49
C ASN A 139 -9.45 1.05 8.00
N PHE A 140 -8.30 1.25 7.36
CA PHE A 140 -7.97 2.52 6.69
C PHE A 140 -8.92 2.80 5.52
N LEU A 141 -9.42 1.76 4.85
CA LEU A 141 -10.37 1.89 3.76
C LEU A 141 -11.79 2.04 4.31
N TRP A 142 -12.47 3.10 3.89
CA TRP A 142 -13.93 3.16 4.05
C TRP A 142 -14.61 2.14 3.13
N PRO A 143 -15.74 1.54 3.51
CA PRO A 143 -16.49 0.65 2.62
C PRO A 143 -16.73 1.26 1.23
N PHE A 144 -16.38 0.50 0.19
CA PHE A 144 -16.53 0.96 -1.19
C PHE A 144 -18.01 1.10 -1.56
N LYS A 145 -18.38 2.28 -2.08
CA LYS A 145 -19.72 2.54 -2.61
C LYS A 145 -19.77 2.10 -4.08
N LEU A 146 -20.21 0.87 -4.33
CA LEU A 146 -20.33 0.29 -5.67
C LEU A 146 -21.65 0.68 -6.34
N SER A 147 -21.66 0.80 -7.66
CA SER A 147 -22.89 0.94 -8.46
C SER A 147 -23.62 -0.41 -8.60
N THR A 148 -24.89 -0.38 -9.00
CA THR A 148 -25.64 -1.59 -9.35
C THR A 148 -24.93 -2.37 -10.47
N PRO A 149 -24.97 -3.72 -10.45
CA PRO A 149 -24.35 -4.52 -11.49
C PRO A 149 -25.06 -4.26 -12.83
N ARG A 150 -24.27 -4.04 -13.88
CA ARG A 150 -24.81 -3.86 -15.24
C ARG A 150 -25.52 -5.14 -15.67
N GLY A 151 -26.80 -5.03 -16.04
CA GLY A 151 -27.66 -6.18 -16.35
C GLY A 151 -28.52 -6.67 -15.18
N GLY A 152 -28.39 -6.06 -13.99
CA GLY A 152 -29.18 -6.44 -12.82
C GLY A 152 -28.77 -7.78 -12.23
N MET A 153 -29.59 -8.28 -11.30
CA MET A 153 -29.44 -9.62 -10.74
C MET A 153 -30.52 -10.51 -11.34
N ASN A 154 -30.17 -11.72 -11.81
CA ASN A 154 -31.12 -12.65 -12.43
C ASN A 154 -32.30 -12.96 -11.50
N LYS A 155 -32.01 -13.41 -10.27
CA LYS A 155 -32.98 -13.62 -9.20
C LYS A 155 -32.30 -13.34 -7.87
N LYS A 156 -32.80 -12.37 -7.10
CA LYS A 156 -32.17 -11.96 -5.82
C LYS A 156 -32.47 -12.93 -4.67
N THR A 157 -33.55 -13.69 -4.77
CA THR A 157 -34.08 -14.53 -3.69
C THR A 157 -33.67 -15.99 -3.80
N THR A 158 -33.10 -16.40 -4.94
CA THR A 158 -32.65 -17.77 -5.17
C THR A 158 -31.14 -17.85 -5.13
N HIS A 159 -30.62 -18.94 -4.59
CA HIS A 159 -29.19 -19.25 -4.67
C HIS A 159 -28.74 -19.36 -6.15
N PHE A 160 -27.46 -19.06 -6.41
CA PHE A 160 -26.82 -19.19 -7.73
C PHE A 160 -26.70 -20.65 -8.16
#